data_AF-A0A928JNI9-F1
#
_entry.id   AF-A0A928JNI9-F1
#
_cell.length_a   1.000
_cell.length_b   1.000
_cell.length_c   1.000
_cell.angle_alpha   90.00
_cell.angle_beta   90.00
_cell.angle_gamma   90.00
#
_symmetry.space_group_name_H-M   'P 1'
#
loop_
_entity.id
_entity.type
_entity.pdbx_description
1 polymer ?
#
loop_
_entity_poly.entity_id
_entity_poly.type
_entity_poly.pdbx_seq_one_letter_code
_entity_poly.pdbx_strand_id
1 'polypeptide(L)'
;IAMFILEKPVMSDILDSWISILYAGILSSGVAYTLQILGQKYTPPTIASMLMSLESAFAVLSAIVFSSLVSGVPELPTGYEWIGIILMFSAIMISQLPQKKEQRD
;
A
#
# COMPACT_ATOMS: atom_id res chain seq x y z
N ILE A 1 -14.60 18.46 5.54
CA ILE A 1 -15.64 19.04 6.43
C ILE A 1 -15.46 18.57 7.87
N ALA A 2 -15.33 17.27 8.16
CA ALA A 2 -15.06 16.77 9.53
C ALA A 2 -13.73 17.28 10.15
N MET A 3 -12.66 17.38 9.34
CA MET A 3 -11.33 17.85 9.75
C MET A 3 -11.30 19.28 10.32
N PHE A 4 -12.19 20.17 9.85
CA PHE A 4 -12.28 21.54 10.35
C PHE A 4 -13.11 21.67 11.64
N ILE A 5 -13.85 20.62 12.02
CA ILE A 5 -14.79 20.64 13.15
C ILE A 5 -14.16 20.00 14.39
N LEU A 6 -13.25 19.01 14.23
CA LEU A 6 -12.64 18.27 15.35
C LEU A 6 -11.17 18.63 15.64
N GLU A 7 -10.41 19.05 14.63
CA GLU A 7 -9.01 19.46 14.80
C GLU A 7 -8.89 20.98 14.64
N LYS A 8 -8.00 21.59 15.41
CA LYS A 8 -7.52 22.94 15.12
C LYS A 8 -6.37 22.76 14.13
N PRO A 9 -6.56 22.96 12.81
CA PRO A 9 -5.43 22.95 11.89
C PRO A 9 -4.56 24.16 12.23
N VAL A 10 -3.56 23.96 13.07
CA VAL A 10 -2.56 24.98 13.31
C VAL A 10 -1.69 24.97 12.07
N MET A 11 -1.74 26.03 11.28
CA MET A 11 -0.95 26.13 10.05
C MET A 11 0.56 25.99 10.30
N SER A 12 1.02 26.13 11.55
CA SER A 12 2.38 25.82 11.96
C SER A 12 2.73 24.33 11.81
N ASP A 13 1.83 23.39 12.12
CA ASP A 13 2.14 21.95 12.04
C ASP A 13 2.28 21.46 10.59
N ILE A 14 1.54 22.08 9.67
CA ILE A 14 1.66 21.84 8.22
C ILE A 14 2.99 22.40 7.70
N LEU A 15 3.40 23.57 8.18
CA LEU A 15 4.69 24.18 7.86
C LEU A 15 5.87 23.42 8.47
N ASP A 16 5.70 22.76 9.62
CA ASP A 16 6.73 21.93 10.24
C ASP A 16 6.87 20.58 9.50
N SER A 17 5.73 19.98 9.10
CA SER A 17 5.68 18.70 8.39
C SER A 17 5.82 18.80 6.87
N TRP A 18 6.03 20.00 6.32
CA TRP A 18 6.06 20.24 4.87
C TRP A 18 7.07 19.36 4.13
N ILE A 19 8.20 19.05 4.79
CA ILE A 19 9.28 18.26 4.23
C ILE A 19 8.88 16.79 4.09
N SER A 20 8.14 16.25 5.06
CA SER A 20 7.60 14.89 5.02
C SER A 20 6.49 14.76 3.96
N ILE A 21 5.66 15.79 3.80
CA ILE A 21 4.62 15.85 2.76
C ILE A 21 5.27 15.88 1.37
N LEU A 22 6.29 16.71 1.18
CA LEU A 22 7.00 16.84 -0.09
C LEU A 22 7.78 15.55 -0.42
N TYR A 23 8.42 14.93 0.57
CA TYR A 23 9.07 13.63 0.40
C TYR A 23 8.07 12.53 0.03
N ALA A 24 6.96 12.42 0.75
CA ALA A 24 5.92 11.44 0.46
C ALA A 24 5.32 11.65 -0.94
N GLY A 25 5.06 12.90 -1.34
CA GLY A 25 4.50 13.24 -2.65
C GLY A 25 5.46 12.94 -3.81
N ILE A 26 6.73 13.36 -3.70
CA ILE A 26 7.72 13.11 -4.76
C ILE A 26 8.02 11.62 -4.87
N LEU A 27 8.22 10.93 -3.75
CA LEU A 27 8.59 9.52 -3.78
C LEU A 27 7.42 8.62 -4.21
N SER A 28 6.22 8.84 -3.66
CA SER A 28 5.04 8.02 -3.99
C SER A 28 4.47 8.37 -5.36
N SER A 29 4.02 9.61 -5.56
CA SER A 29 3.32 10.00 -6.79
C SER A 29 4.26 10.37 -7.93
N GLY A 30 5.46 10.86 -7.62
CA GLY A 30 6.46 11.17 -8.64
C GLY A 30 7.21 9.93 -9.11
N VAL A 31 7.99 9.31 -8.23
CA VAL A 31 8.90 8.22 -8.60
C VAL A 31 8.18 6.88 -8.69
N ALA A 32 7.49 6.45 -7.64
CA ALA A 32 6.91 5.11 -7.57
C ALA A 32 5.80 4.91 -8.61
N TYR A 33 4.85 5.85 -8.72
CA TYR A 33 3.77 5.75 -9.72
C TYR A 33 4.28 5.79 -11.16
N THR A 34 5.30 6.61 -11.46
CA THR A 34 5.93 6.63 -12.79
C THR A 34 6.61 5.31 -13.12
N LEU A 35 7.35 4.73 -12.16
CA LEU A 35 7.98 3.41 -12.32
C LEU A 35 6.93 2.30 -12.49
N GLN A 36 5.80 2.39 -11.78
CA GLN A 36 4.69 1.44 -11.89
C GLN A 36 4.08 1.47 -13.30
N ILE A 37 3.78 2.64 -13.85
CA ILE A 37 3.29 2.79 -15.23
C ILE A 37 4.33 2.26 -16.23
N LEU A 38 5.61 2.58 -16.02
CA LEU A 38 6.67 2.15 -16.91
C LEU A 38 6.84 0.63 -16.88
N GLY A 39 6.80 0.00 -15.70
CA GLY A 39 6.88 -1.45 -15.53
C GLY A 39 5.69 -2.19 -16.16
N GLN A 40 4.49 -1.63 -16.04
CA GLN A 40 3.29 -2.15 -16.72
C GLN A 40 3.42 -2.09 -18.24
N LYS A 41 4.10 -1.07 -18.78
CA LYS A 41 4.32 -0.93 -20.23
C LYS A 41 5.15 -2.07 -20.84
N TYR A 42 6.06 -2.66 -20.07
CA TYR A 42 6.96 -3.74 -20.53
C TYR A 42 6.49 -5.14 -20.12
N THR A 43 5.37 -5.26 -19.40
CA THR A 43 4.88 -6.51 -18.83
C THR A 43 3.54 -6.90 -19.49
N PRO A 44 3.31 -8.18 -19.82
CA PRO A 44 2.02 -8.60 -20.37
C PRO A 44 0.87 -8.28 -19.40
N PRO A 45 -0.30 -7.86 -19.91
CA PRO A 45 -1.40 -7.30 -19.11
C PRO A 45 -1.89 -8.23 -18.00
N THR A 46 -1.79 -9.55 -18.19
CA THR A 46 -2.13 -10.55 -17.16
C THR A 46 -1.21 -10.50 -15.94
N ILE A 47 0.10 -10.32 -16.14
CA ILE A 47 1.07 -10.24 -15.04
C ILE A 47 1.01 -8.85 -14.40
N ALA A 48 0.79 -7.81 -15.21
CA ALA A 48 0.59 -6.45 -14.73
C ALA A 48 -0.63 -6.32 -13.78
N SER A 49 -1.77 -6.94 -14.12
CA SER A 49 -2.95 -6.96 -13.24
C SER A 49 -2.72 -7.78 -11.98
N MET A 50 -1.98 -8.89 -12.09
CA MET A 50 -1.53 -9.70 -10.94
C MET A 50 -0.68 -8.89 -9.95
N LEU A 51 0.23 -8.06 -10.47
CA LEU A 51 1.12 -7.24 -9.66
C LEU A 51 0.38 -6.08 -9.00
N MET A 52 -0.56 -5.42 -9.69
CA MET A 52 -1.37 -4.36 -9.08
C MET A 52 -2.28 -4.88 -7.96
N SER A 53 -2.90 -6.05 -8.11
CA SER A 53 -3.70 -6.62 -7.02
C SER A 53 -2.83 -6.99 -5.82
N LEU A 54 -1.57 -7.36 -6.05
CA LEU A 54 -0.57 -7.64 -5.02
C LEU A 54 0.05 -6.40 -4.38
N GLU A 55 -0.03 -5.22 -5.00
CA GLU A 55 0.55 -3.97 -4.47
C GLU A 55 0.06 -3.68 -3.05
N SER A 56 -1.24 -3.89 -2.80
CA SER A 56 -1.85 -3.73 -1.47
C SER A 56 -1.32 -4.77 -0.46
N ALA A 57 -1.03 -6.00 -0.89
CA ALA A 57 -0.41 -7.02 -0.04
C ALA A 57 1.00 -6.60 0.38
N PHE A 58 1.81 -6.13 -0.58
CA PHE A 58 3.18 -5.68 -0.31
C PHE A 58 3.20 -4.40 0.52
N ALA A 59 2.23 -3.50 0.36
CA ALA A 59 2.11 -2.30 1.17
C ALA A 59 1.88 -2.64 2.66
N VAL A 60 0.97 -3.57 2.95
CA VAL A 60 0.71 -4.03 4.33
C VAL A 60 1.94 -4.73 4.92
N LEU A 61 2.59 -5.62 4.17
CA LEU A 61 3.82 -6.28 4.64
C LEU A 61 4.95 -5.27 4.90
N SER A 62 5.15 -4.32 4.01
CA SER A 62 6.17 -3.28 4.15
C SER A 62 5.87 -2.35 5.33
N ALA A 63 4.60 -2.03 5.58
CA ALA A 63 4.19 -1.22 6.73
C ALA A 63 4.51 -1.92 8.06
N ILE A 64 4.28 -3.23 8.17
CA ILE A 64 4.61 -4.02 9.38
C ILE A 64 6.12 -4.05 9.60
N VAL A 65 6.89 -4.34 8.56
CA VAL A 65 8.36 -4.40 8.64
C VAL A 65 8.93 -3.02 8.97
N PHE A 66 8.43 -1.97 8.32
CA PHE A 66 8.87 -0.59 8.56
C PHE A 66 8.50 -0.11 9.96
N SER A 67 7.28 -0.39 10.43
CA SER A 67 6.85 -0.08 11.80
C SER A 67 7.75 -0.78 12.84
N SER A 68 8.03 -2.07 12.62
CA SER A 68 8.93 -2.83 13.49
C SER A 68 10.37 -2.29 13.47
N LEU A 69 10.86 -1.77 12.35
CA LEU A 69 12.21 -1.23 12.20
C LEU A 69 12.36 0.17 12.79
N VAL A 70 11.34 1.03 12.61
CA VAL A 70 11.38 2.45 12.99
C VAL A 70 11.11 2.65 14.48
N SER A 71 10.14 1.93 15.06
CA SER A 71 9.77 2.15 16.47
C SER A 71 10.74 1.50 17.45
N GLY A 72 11.55 0.51 17.05
CA GLY A 72 12.54 -0.18 17.91
C GLY A 72 11.95 -0.97 19.09
N VAL A 73 10.66 -0.80 19.36
CA VAL A 73 9.81 -1.52 20.28
C VAL A 73 8.87 -2.37 19.43
N PRO A 74 8.69 -3.68 19.70
CA PRO A 74 7.66 -4.46 19.05
C PRO A 74 6.30 -3.94 19.55
N GLU A 75 5.77 -2.93 18.89
CA GLU A 75 4.34 -2.64 18.93
C GLU A 75 3.69 -3.83 18.24
N LEU A 76 3.38 -4.87 19.02
CA LEU A 76 2.73 -6.05 18.49
C LEU A 76 1.43 -5.55 17.86
N PRO A 77 1.20 -5.82 16.55
CA PRO A 77 -0.07 -5.53 15.93
C PRO A 77 -1.15 -6.15 16.79
N THR A 78 -2.20 -5.39 17.09
CA THR A 78 -3.36 -5.87 17.85
C THR A 78 -3.87 -7.16 17.18
N GLY A 79 -4.43 -8.11 17.93
CA GLY A 79 -4.88 -9.39 17.36
C GLY A 79 -5.78 -9.26 16.11
N TYR A 80 -6.51 -8.15 15.97
CA TYR A 80 -7.31 -7.80 14.80
C TYR A 80 -6.48 -7.49 13.54
N GLU A 81 -5.31 -6.86 13.68
CA GLU A 81 -4.42 -6.54 12.56
C GLU A 81 -3.83 -7.82 11.96
N TRP A 82 -3.42 -8.76 12.80
CA TRP A 82 -2.99 -10.10 12.36
C TRP A 82 -4.06 -10.85 11.57
N ILE A 83 -5.31 -10.80 12.04
CA ILE A 83 -6.44 -11.41 11.33
C ILE A 83 -6.63 -10.73 9.97
N GLY A 84 -6.56 -9.39 9.91
CA GLY A 84 -6.66 -8.65 8.66
C GLY A 84 -5.58 -9.01 7.65
N ILE A 85 -4.33 -9.15 8.10
CA ILE A 85 -3.19 -9.54 7.26
C ILE A 85 -3.38 -10.95 6.71
N ILE A 86 -3.70 -11.93 7.57
CA ILE A 86 -3.91 -13.32 7.16
C ILE A 86 -5.09 -13.43 6.19
N LEU A 87 -6.17 -12.69 6.44
CA LEU A 87 -7.36 -12.67 5.60
C LEU A 87 -7.06 -12.06 4.23
N MET A 88 -6.38 -10.91 4.17
CA MET A 88 -5.95 -10.30 2.91
C MET A 88 -4.98 -11.20 2.15
N PHE A 89 -3.96 -11.75 2.82
CA PHE A 89 -3.02 -12.67 2.20
C PHE A 89 -3.70 -13.91 1.62
N SER A 90 -4.65 -14.50 2.36
CA SER A 90 -5.43 -15.65 1.89
C SER A 90 -6.31 -15.30 0.69
N ALA A 91 -7.02 -14.16 0.75
CA ALA A 91 -7.86 -13.70 -0.37
C ALA A 91 -7.04 -13.45 -1.64
N ILE A 92 -5.84 -12.86 -1.49
CA ILE A 92 -4.94 -12.59 -2.60
C ILE A 92 -4.37 -13.91 -3.14
N MET A 93 -3.89 -14.82 -2.29
CA MET A 93 -3.45 -16.15 -2.73
C MET A 93 -4.53 -16.90 -3.52
N ILE A 94 -5.79 -16.85 -3.08
CA ILE A 94 -6.93 -17.44 -3.79
C ILE A 94 -7.21 -16.72 -5.11
N SER A 95 -7.19 -15.40 -5.13
CA SER A 95 -7.44 -14.59 -6.34
C SER A 95 -6.33 -14.73 -7.39
N GLN A 96 -5.11 -15.02 -6.95
CA GLN A 96 -3.93 -15.15 -7.80
C GLN A 96 -3.77 -16.59 -8.34
N LEU A 97 -4.60 -17.54 -7.88
CA LEU A 97 -4.71 -18.84 -8.54
C LEU A 97 -5.21 -18.60 -9.97
N PRO A 98 -4.47 -19.06 -10.99
CA PRO A 98 -4.85 -18.82 -12.37
C PRO A 98 -6.24 -19.39 -12.60
N GLN A 99 -7.22 -18.52 -12.87
CA GLN A 99 -8.49 -18.98 -13.42
C GLN A 99 -8.16 -19.68 -14.74
N LYS A 100 -8.24 -21.01 -14.71
CA LYS A 100 -8.24 -21.85 -15.90
C LYS A 100 -9.33 -21.27 -16.80
N LYS A 101 -8.91 -20.65 -17.92
CA LYS A 101 -9.83 -20.14 -18.93
C LYS A 101 -10.77 -21.28 -19.29
N GLU A 102 -12.04 -21.14 -18.94
CA GLU A 102 -13.11 -21.87 -19.58
C GLU A 102 -13.11 -21.39 -21.02
N GLN A 103 -12.36 -22.09 -21.86
CA GLN A 103 -12.49 -22.02 -23.31
C GLN A 103 -13.89 -22.53 -23.64
N ARG A 104 -14.81 -21.59 -23.75
CA ARG A 104 -16.14 -21.82 -24.31
C ARG A 104 -16.14 -21.22 -25.70
N ASP A 105 -15.66 -22.01 -26.65
CA ASP A 105 -16.04 -21.94 -28.06
C ASP A 105 -16.63 -23.32 -28.43
#